data_AF-A0A0Q9K8H9-F1
#
_entry.id   AF-A0A0Q9K8H9-F1
#
_cell.length_a   1.000
_cell.length_b   1.000
_cell.length_c   1.000
_cell.angle_alpha   90.00
_cell.angle_beta   90.00
_cell.angle_gamma   90.00
#
_symmetry.space_group_name_H-M   'P 1'
#
loop_
_entity.id
_entity.type
_entity.pdbx_description
1 polymer ?
#
loop_
_entity_poly.entity_id
_entity_poly.type
_entity_poly.pdbx_seq_one_letter_code
_entity_poly.pdbx_strand_id
1 'polypeptide(L)'
;MSDYLGCFRDRENVYYLNKAGREYIGSDTVRQKLAEVDHYLMRNDLYIKRRPESFDTEQRIKTGEITIVCDAIMQCNSTRYLVEIDNTQSMTKNVQKIEKYKKLKDLGVFQKQFGYFPRIFWVCTSEARRKNLTDACVGLETVIHTWDEIK
;
A
#
# COMPACT_ATOMS: atom_id res chain seq x y z
N MET A 1 5.89 30.75 -0.69
CA MET A 1 5.55 29.30 -0.73
C MET A 1 6.30 28.53 0.36
N SER A 2 7.55 28.89 0.67
CA SER A 2 8.34 28.35 1.80
C SER A 2 7.64 28.45 3.16
N ASP A 3 6.90 29.52 3.41
CA ASP A 3 6.29 29.80 4.73
C ASP A 3 5.21 28.79 5.13
N TYR A 4 4.70 28.01 4.16
CA TYR A 4 3.65 27.01 4.33
C TYR A 4 4.17 25.57 4.28
N LEU A 5 5.45 25.38 3.97
CA LEU A 5 6.05 24.06 3.75
C LEU A 5 7.18 23.79 4.76
N GLY A 6 7.19 22.58 5.30
CA GLY A 6 8.38 21.98 5.89
C GLY A 6 9.14 21.18 4.83
N CYS A 7 10.46 21.09 4.97
CA CYS A 7 11.31 20.29 4.09
C CYS A 7 12.36 19.54 4.90
N PHE A 8 12.62 18.28 4.54
CA PHE A 8 13.81 17.56 4.97
C PHE A 8 14.41 16.82 3.78
N ARG A 9 15.70 16.50 3.87
CA ARG A 9 16.39 15.73 2.84
C ARG A 9 16.39 14.24 3.20
N ASP A 10 15.93 13.41 2.27
CA ASP A 10 15.97 11.96 2.32
C ASP A 10 16.09 11.42 0.89
N ARG A 11 17.34 11.25 0.43
CA ARG A 11 17.77 11.16 -0.99
C ARG A 11 17.44 12.41 -1.80
N GLU A 12 16.17 12.81 -1.81
CA GLU A 12 15.60 14.02 -2.41
C GLU A 12 15.01 14.95 -1.33
N ASN A 13 14.51 16.13 -1.74
CA ASN A 13 13.81 17.02 -0.84
C ASN A 13 12.36 16.55 -0.68
N VAL A 14 11.99 16.17 0.54
CA VAL A 14 10.63 15.77 0.89
C VAL A 14 9.92 16.95 1.52
N TYR A 15 8.82 17.38 0.88
CA TYR A 15 8.01 18.51 1.32
C TYR A 15 6.72 18.05 1.99
N TYR A 16 6.28 18.79 3.00
CA TYR A 16 5.02 18.55 3.70
C TYR A 16 4.44 19.87 4.22
N LEU A 17 3.12 19.92 4.45
CA LEU A 17 2.47 21.13 4.97
C LEU A 17 2.82 21.33 6.45
N ASN A 18 3.41 22.49 6.75
CA ASN A 18 3.60 22.93 8.12
C ASN A 18 2.27 23.42 8.73
N LYS A 19 2.29 23.89 9.99
CA LYS A 19 1.07 24.35 10.68
C LYS A 19 0.33 25.43 9.87
N ALA A 20 1.03 26.47 9.43
CA ALA A 20 0.45 27.56 8.66
C ALA A 20 -0.13 27.07 7.32
N GLY A 21 0.57 26.18 6.62
CA GLY A 21 0.11 25.63 5.34
C GLY A 21 -1.15 24.78 5.47
N ARG A 22 -1.26 24.01 6.55
CA ARG A 22 -2.47 23.24 6.87
C ARG A 22 -3.67 24.12 7.19
N GLU A 23 -3.46 25.12 8.04
CA GLU A 23 -4.50 26.10 8.40
C GLU A 23 -5.01 26.85 7.16
N TYR A 24 -4.11 27.21 6.25
CA TYR A 24 -4.45 27.90 5.00
C TYR A 24 -5.41 27.11 4.10
N ILE A 25 -5.29 25.77 4.07
CA ILE A 25 -6.17 24.92 3.25
C ILE A 25 -7.27 24.23 4.06
N GLY A 26 -7.41 24.54 5.35
CA GLY A 26 -8.36 23.88 6.25
C GLY A 26 -8.11 22.39 6.45
N SER A 27 -6.85 21.94 6.43
CA SER A 27 -6.49 20.53 6.64
C SER A 27 -6.11 20.25 8.09
N ASP A 28 -6.80 19.31 8.73
CA ASP A 28 -6.44 18.84 10.08
C ASP A 28 -5.28 17.83 10.08
N THR A 29 -4.83 17.38 8.90
CA THR A 29 -3.88 16.27 8.77
C THR A 29 -2.45 16.72 9.03
N VAL A 30 -1.94 16.46 10.24
CA VAL A 30 -0.54 16.76 10.59
C VAL A 30 0.42 15.77 9.94
N ARG A 31 1.46 16.29 9.27
CA ARG A 31 2.58 15.52 8.71
C ARG A 31 3.89 15.95 9.37
N GLN A 32 4.75 14.96 9.63
CA GLN A 32 6.07 15.14 10.22
C GLN A 32 7.05 14.15 9.57
N LYS A 33 8.35 14.36 9.76
CA LYS A 33 9.37 13.39 9.35
C LYS A 33 9.17 12.09 10.14
N LEU A 34 9.00 10.98 9.42
CA LEU A 34 8.84 9.64 9.99
C LEU A 34 9.93 8.71 9.45
N ALA A 35 10.26 7.64 10.19
CA ALA A 35 11.17 6.61 9.69
C ALA A 35 10.58 5.84 8.50
N GLU A 36 9.26 5.84 8.36
CA GLU A 36 8.51 5.12 7.33
C GLU A 36 8.16 6.01 6.12
N VAL A 37 8.84 7.14 5.94
CA VAL A 37 8.56 8.09 4.83
C VAL A 37 8.57 7.39 3.47
N ASP A 38 9.59 6.59 3.18
CA ASP A 38 9.69 5.84 1.92
C ASP A 38 8.47 4.92 1.69
N HIS A 39 7.90 4.33 2.75
CA HIS A 39 6.68 3.51 2.66
C HIS A 39 5.48 4.33 2.17
N TYR A 40 5.33 5.55 2.72
CA TYR A 40 4.28 6.46 2.29
C TYR A 40 4.51 7.01 0.88
N LEU A 41 5.76 7.30 0.52
CA LEU A 41 6.09 7.76 -0.83
C LEU A 41 5.81 6.67 -1.87
N MET A 42 6.21 5.41 -1.61
CA MET A 42 5.86 4.25 -2.45
C MET A 42 4.35 4.12 -2.67
N ARG A 43 3.54 4.28 -1.62
CA ARG A 43 2.07 4.25 -1.71
C ARG A 43 1.53 5.41 -2.55
N ASN A 44 2.09 6.61 -2.39
CA ASN A 44 1.68 7.80 -3.14
C ASN A 44 2.04 7.68 -4.63
N ASP A 45 3.24 7.20 -4.95
CA ASP A 45 3.66 6.97 -6.34
C ASP A 45 2.73 5.95 -7.01
N LEU A 46 2.35 4.89 -6.29
CA LEU A 46 1.34 3.94 -6.79
C LEU A 46 0.01 4.64 -7.11
N TYR A 47 -0.50 5.47 -6.19
CA TYR A 47 -1.73 6.22 -6.41
C TYR A 47 -1.64 7.11 -7.66
N ILE A 48 -0.55 7.88 -7.80
CA ILE A 48 -0.31 8.79 -8.93
C ILE A 48 -0.21 8.02 -10.24
N LYS A 49 0.52 6.89 -10.25
CA LYS A 49 0.73 6.04 -11.43
C LYS A 49 -0.56 5.36 -11.88
N ARG A 50 -1.35 4.84 -10.94
CA ARG A 50 -2.53 4.02 -11.23
C ARG A 50 -3.79 4.84 -11.43
N ARG A 51 -3.88 6.04 -10.85
CA ARG A 51 -5.05 6.93 -10.88
C ARG A 51 -6.36 6.16 -10.65
N PRO A 52 -6.45 5.42 -9.52
CA PRO A 52 -7.54 4.51 -9.27
C PRO A 52 -8.87 5.26 -9.08
N GLU A 53 -9.98 4.59 -9.35
CA GLU A 53 -11.35 5.09 -9.12
C GLU A 53 -11.61 5.33 -7.62
N SER A 54 -11.03 4.47 -6.77
CA SER A 54 -11.01 4.62 -5.32
C SER A 54 -9.67 4.18 -4.75
N PHE A 55 -9.26 4.79 -3.63
CA PHE A 55 -8.00 4.45 -2.94
C PHE A 55 -8.14 4.67 -1.43
N ASP A 56 -8.60 3.64 -0.74
CA ASP A 56 -8.83 3.68 0.70
C ASP A 56 -7.59 3.16 1.42
N THR A 57 -6.88 4.02 2.16
CA THR A 57 -5.63 3.65 2.84
C THR A 57 -5.88 2.93 4.17
N GLU A 58 -4.94 2.07 4.59
CA GLU A 58 -4.90 1.45 5.93
C GLU A 58 -6.16 0.66 6.31
N GLN A 59 -6.66 -0.13 5.35
CA GLN A 59 -7.92 -0.84 5.49
C GLN A 59 -7.76 -2.12 6.29
N ARG A 60 -8.52 -2.23 7.40
CA ARG A 60 -8.57 -3.43 8.24
C ARG A 60 -9.67 -4.37 7.79
N ILE A 61 -9.28 -5.57 7.37
CA ILE A 61 -10.17 -6.68 7.05
C ILE A 61 -10.16 -7.64 8.23
N LYS A 62 -11.32 -7.91 8.82
CA LYS A 62 -11.49 -8.86 9.93
C LYS A 62 -12.56 -9.88 9.60
N THR A 63 -12.23 -11.16 9.69
CA THR A 63 -13.18 -12.27 9.56
C THR A 63 -12.81 -13.39 10.51
N GLY A 64 -13.73 -13.76 11.41
CA GLY A 64 -13.45 -14.66 12.53
C GLY A 64 -12.20 -14.20 13.30
N GLU A 65 -11.19 -15.07 13.36
CA GLU A 65 -9.91 -14.82 14.02
C GLU A 65 -8.85 -14.17 13.10
N ILE A 66 -9.12 -14.10 11.79
CA ILE A 66 -8.18 -13.54 10.82
C ILE A 66 -8.35 -12.03 10.77
N THR A 67 -7.28 -11.31 11.09
CA THR A 67 -7.17 -9.87 10.89
C THR A 67 -5.98 -9.55 9.99
N ILE A 68 -6.24 -8.78 8.93
CA ILE A 68 -5.24 -8.22 8.02
C ILE A 68 -5.49 -6.71 7.92
N VAL A 69 -4.41 -5.94 7.85
CA VAL A 69 -4.47 -4.50 7.52
C VAL A 69 -3.71 -4.32 6.21
N CYS A 70 -4.41 -3.91 5.16
CA CYS A 70 -3.81 -3.57 3.87
C CYS A 70 -3.24 -2.15 3.91
N ASP A 71 -2.21 -1.86 3.13
CA ASP A 71 -1.71 -0.50 2.99
C ASP A 71 -2.70 0.41 2.28
N ALA A 72 -3.43 -0.17 1.31
CA ALA A 72 -4.62 0.40 0.72
C ALA A 72 -5.53 -0.68 0.10
N ILE A 73 -6.76 -0.30 -0.21
CA ILE A 73 -7.63 -1.00 -1.16
C ILE A 73 -7.86 -0.03 -2.31
N MET A 74 -7.62 -0.50 -3.53
CA MET A 74 -7.84 0.31 -4.72
C MET A 74 -8.73 -0.36 -5.75
N GLN A 75 -9.46 0.44 -6.52
CA GLN A 75 -10.26 -0.02 -7.63
C GLN A 75 -9.74 0.58 -8.95
N CYS A 76 -9.49 -0.28 -9.94
CA CYS A 76 -9.12 0.13 -11.29
C CYS A 76 -9.89 -0.71 -12.31
N ASN A 77 -10.59 -0.09 -13.26
CA ASN A 77 -11.29 -0.77 -14.34
C ASN A 77 -12.22 -1.88 -13.79
N SER A 78 -13.03 -1.55 -12.78
CA SER A 78 -13.91 -2.50 -12.07
C SER A 78 -13.20 -3.65 -11.33
N THR A 79 -11.87 -3.70 -11.30
CA THR A 79 -11.09 -4.71 -10.55
C THR A 79 -10.63 -4.13 -9.22
N ARG A 80 -10.80 -4.90 -8.15
CA ARG A 80 -10.33 -4.53 -6.80
C ARG A 80 -8.96 -5.15 -6.52
N TYR A 81 -8.12 -4.35 -5.87
CA TYR A 81 -6.79 -4.74 -5.46
C TYR A 81 -6.58 -4.49 -3.97
N LEU A 82 -5.99 -5.47 -3.29
CA LEU A 82 -5.45 -5.32 -1.94
C LEU A 82 -3.99 -4.91 -2.08
N VAL A 83 -3.67 -3.68 -1.70
CA VAL A 83 -2.36 -3.09 -1.92
C VAL A 83 -1.45 -3.37 -0.72
N GLU A 84 -0.21 -3.73 -1.04
CA GLU A 84 0.85 -4.03 -0.10
C GLU A 84 2.16 -3.35 -0.51
N ILE A 85 2.74 -2.57 0.38
CA ILE A 85 3.99 -1.85 0.18
C ILE A 85 5.09 -2.53 1.00
N ASP A 86 6.02 -3.20 0.32
CA ASP A 86 7.15 -3.90 0.92
C ASP A 86 8.43 -3.09 0.78
N ASN A 87 8.63 -2.14 1.70
CA ASN A 87 9.87 -1.38 1.79
C ASN A 87 10.94 -2.11 2.61
N THR A 88 10.77 -2.12 3.94
CA THR A 88 11.74 -2.66 4.91
C THR A 88 11.24 -3.90 5.64
N GLN A 89 10.04 -4.39 5.32
CA GLN A 89 9.42 -5.51 6.02
C GLN A 89 10.20 -6.81 5.77
N SER A 90 10.32 -7.64 6.81
CA SER A 90 10.99 -8.94 6.66
C SER A 90 10.13 -9.91 5.84
N MET A 91 10.78 -10.76 5.04
CA MET A 91 10.06 -11.77 4.24
C MET A 91 9.20 -12.69 5.09
N THR A 92 9.62 -13.04 6.31
CA THR A 92 8.80 -13.84 7.24
C THR A 92 7.46 -13.18 7.53
N LYS A 93 7.43 -11.87 7.77
CA LYS A 93 6.17 -11.13 8.00
C LYS A 93 5.33 -11.07 6.73
N ASN A 94 5.95 -10.89 5.56
CA ASN A 94 5.24 -10.89 4.27
C ASN A 94 4.60 -12.24 4.00
N VAL A 95 5.33 -13.34 4.20
CA VAL A 95 4.81 -14.71 4.08
C VAL A 95 3.65 -14.94 5.04
N GLN A 96 3.76 -14.53 6.31
CA GLN A 96 2.65 -14.63 7.26
C GLN A 96 1.40 -13.86 6.79
N LYS A 97 1.58 -12.68 6.16
CA LYS A 97 0.48 -11.89 5.60
C LYS A 97 -0.16 -12.60 4.39
N ILE A 98 0.66 -13.16 3.50
CA ILE A 98 0.23 -13.96 2.35
C ILE A 98 -0.56 -15.20 2.78
N GLU A 99 -0.10 -15.93 3.79
CA GLU A 99 -0.81 -17.09 4.33
C GLU A 99 -2.19 -16.71 4.92
N LYS A 100 -2.30 -15.54 5.54
CA LYS A 100 -3.61 -15.02 5.95
C LYS A 100 -4.49 -14.73 4.73
N TYR A 101 -3.97 -14.15 3.65
CA TYR A 101 -4.74 -13.94 2.42
C TYR A 101 -5.22 -15.25 1.78
N LYS A 102 -4.39 -16.30 1.75
CA LYS A 102 -4.80 -17.64 1.29
C LYS A 102 -5.98 -18.15 2.12
N LYS A 103 -5.89 -18.09 3.44
CA LYS A 103 -7.01 -18.45 4.33
C LYS A 103 -8.26 -17.61 4.08
N LEU A 104 -8.14 -16.30 3.86
CA LEU A 104 -9.27 -15.44 3.51
C LEU A 104 -9.94 -15.87 2.20
N LYS A 105 -9.13 -16.24 1.20
CA LYS A 105 -9.60 -16.76 -0.08
C LYS A 105 -10.35 -18.07 0.10
N ASP A 106 -9.82 -18.99 0.88
CA ASP A 106 -10.43 -20.31 1.15
C ASP A 106 -11.76 -20.20 1.89
N LEU A 107 -11.89 -19.23 2.81
CA LEU A 107 -13.15 -18.92 3.50
C LEU A 107 -14.22 -18.29 2.59
N GLY A 108 -13.84 -17.86 1.39
CA GLY A 108 -14.73 -17.31 0.39
C GLY A 108 -15.35 -15.95 0.77
N VAL A 109 -14.74 -15.20 1.68
CA VAL A 109 -15.32 -13.97 2.24
C VAL A 109 -15.61 -12.94 1.15
N PHE A 110 -14.63 -12.71 0.28
CA PHE A 110 -14.78 -11.76 -0.82
C PHE A 110 -15.62 -12.35 -1.96
N GLN A 111 -15.49 -13.64 -2.23
CA GLN A 111 -16.23 -14.31 -3.29
C GLN A 111 -17.74 -14.28 -3.04
N LYS A 112 -18.16 -14.40 -1.77
CA LYS A 112 -19.57 -14.26 -1.38
C LYS A 112 -20.10 -12.84 -1.58
N GLN A 113 -19.25 -11.82 -1.40
CA GLN A 113 -19.64 -10.42 -1.48
C GLN A 113 -19.54 -9.84 -2.90
N PHE A 114 -18.54 -10.26 -3.67
CA PHE A 114 -18.15 -9.65 -4.94
C PHE A 114 -18.06 -10.65 -6.11
N GLY A 115 -18.23 -11.95 -5.86
CA GLY A 115 -18.12 -13.01 -6.86
C GLY A 115 -16.68 -13.50 -7.12
N TYR A 116 -15.66 -12.78 -6.63
CA TYR A 116 -14.24 -13.14 -6.80
C TYR A 116 -13.41 -12.69 -5.60
N PHE A 117 -12.17 -13.18 -5.51
CA PHE A 117 -11.18 -12.71 -4.53
C PHE A 117 -10.35 -11.58 -5.15
N PRO A 118 -10.25 -10.39 -4.51
CA PRO A 118 -9.44 -9.29 -5.01
C PRO A 118 -7.98 -9.68 -5.29
N ARG A 119 -7.38 -9.10 -6.32
CA ARG A 119 -5.98 -9.35 -6.66
C ARG A 119 -5.08 -8.67 -5.64
N ILE A 120 -3.92 -9.24 -5.33
CA ILE A 120 -2.96 -8.56 -4.44
C ILE A 120 -1.98 -7.77 -5.28
N PHE A 121 -1.83 -6.48 -4.98
CA PHE A 121 -0.89 -5.60 -5.66
C PHE A 121 0.26 -5.27 -4.71
N TRP A 122 1.44 -5.80 -5.01
CA TRP A 122 2.66 -5.52 -4.27
C TRP A 122 3.50 -4.44 -4.95
N VAL A 123 4.04 -3.53 -4.15
CA VAL A 123 5.16 -2.67 -4.54
C VAL A 123 6.34 -3.04 -3.65
N CYS A 124 7.48 -3.39 -4.25
CA CYS A 124 8.67 -3.80 -3.53
C CYS A 124 9.90 -3.00 -3.97
N THR A 125 11.04 -3.19 -3.31
CA THR A 125 12.25 -2.40 -3.55
C THR A 125 13.26 -3.03 -4.51
N SER A 126 13.12 -4.30 -4.88
CA SER A 126 14.11 -4.98 -5.72
C SER A 126 13.57 -6.20 -6.45
N GLU A 127 14.27 -6.60 -7.51
CA GLU A 127 13.98 -7.79 -8.30
C GLU A 127 14.04 -9.10 -7.50
N ALA A 128 15.04 -9.23 -6.63
CA ALA A 128 15.14 -10.38 -5.74
C ALA A 128 13.91 -10.47 -4.82
N ARG A 129 13.43 -9.32 -4.33
CA ARG A 129 12.23 -9.25 -3.50
C ARG A 129 10.98 -9.64 -4.29
N ARG A 130 10.85 -9.14 -5.53
CA ARG A 130 9.77 -9.53 -6.44
C ARG A 130 9.71 -11.04 -6.62
N LYS A 131 10.84 -11.69 -6.91
CA LYS A 131 10.90 -13.15 -7.04
C LYS A 131 10.41 -13.87 -5.78
N ASN A 132 10.91 -13.49 -4.61
CA ASN A 132 10.51 -14.11 -3.34
C ASN A 132 9.01 -13.93 -3.05
N LEU A 133 8.43 -12.77 -3.35
CA LEU A 133 7.00 -12.51 -3.19
C LEU A 133 6.17 -13.32 -4.20
N THR A 134 6.62 -13.42 -5.46
CA THR A 134 5.98 -14.26 -6.48
C THR A 134 5.89 -15.72 -6.01
N ASP A 135 7.01 -16.27 -5.55
CA ASP A 135 7.08 -17.67 -5.08
C ASP A 135 6.16 -17.90 -3.87
N ALA A 136 6.11 -16.94 -2.94
CA ALA A 136 5.22 -17.03 -1.77
C ALA A 136 3.73 -16.91 -2.12
N CYS A 137 3.40 -16.13 -3.15
CA CYS A 137 2.03 -15.82 -3.55
C CYS A 137 1.36 -16.89 -4.43
N VAL A 138 2.01 -18.04 -4.68
CA VAL A 138 1.41 -19.15 -5.44
C VAL A 138 0.01 -19.49 -4.90
N GLY A 139 -0.97 -19.54 -5.80
CA GLY A 139 -2.39 -19.76 -5.48
C GLY A 139 -3.21 -18.48 -5.28
N LEU A 140 -2.59 -17.30 -5.32
CA LEU A 140 -3.26 -15.99 -5.31
C LEU A 140 -3.04 -15.29 -6.65
N GLU A 141 -4.04 -14.52 -7.09
CA GLU A 141 -3.84 -13.62 -8.22
C GLU A 141 -3.09 -12.38 -7.75
N THR A 142 -1.89 -12.16 -8.26
CA THR A 142 -1.02 -11.07 -7.81
C THR A 142 -0.43 -10.28 -8.97
N VAL A 143 -0.14 -9.01 -8.68
CA VAL A 143 0.63 -8.10 -9.51
C VAL A 143 1.74 -7.55 -8.63
N ILE A 144 2.99 -7.59 -9.08
CA ILE A 144 4.14 -7.19 -8.27
C ILE A 144 5.03 -6.28 -9.10
N HIS A 145 5.20 -5.06 -8.63
CA HIS A 145 6.08 -4.07 -9.24
C HIS A 145 7.22 -3.70 -8.30
N THR A 146 8.34 -3.28 -8.87
CA THR A 146 9.36 -2.56 -8.10
C THR A 146 8.97 -1.08 -8.00
N TRP A 147 9.48 -0.39 -6.98
CA TRP A 147 9.20 1.04 -6.80
C TRP A 147 9.65 1.86 -8.01
N ASP A 148 10.80 1.50 -8.61
CA ASP A 148 11.35 2.17 -9.78
C ASP A 148 10.46 2.03 -11.03
N GLU A 149 9.67 0.96 -11.15
CA GLU A 149 8.72 0.78 -12.27
C GLU A 149 7.49 1.71 -12.17
N ILE A 150 7.13 2.13 -10.95
CA ILE A 150 5.92 2.91 -10.70
C ILE A 150 6.18 4.40 -10.43
N LYS A 151 7.45 4.79 -10.24
CA LYS A 151 7.86 6.19 -10.34
C LYS A 151 7.62 6.75 -11.75
#